data_AF-A0A1Y4CQT8-F1
#
_entry.id   AF-A0A1Y4CQT8-F1
#
_cell.length_a   1.000
_cell.length_b   1.000
_cell.length_c   1.000
_cell.angle_alpha   90.00
_cell.angle_beta   90.00
_cell.angle_gamma   90.00
#
_symmetry.space_group_name_H-M   'P 1'
#
loop_
_entity.id
_entity.type
_entity.pdbx_description
1 polymer ?
#
loop_
_entity_poly.entity_id
_entity_poly.type
_entity_poly.pdbx_seq_one_letter_code
_entity_poly.pdbx_strand_id
1 'polypeptide(L)'
;MNIKNLLLATTAILLAACSTDSDVLPPQDLGQIRVTASVGAMTRVAHSGNSTTFETNDRISVYAWLGADNDMQRLVVDNSINTLGGDGTWTAEPQMLWADNTSDHYFLGIYPERNGATDYDADPYTLDFNNQTASDLLVARTTAKPTGSAVKLEFEHVMAKLVVNLSFRNEWTTAPEVASVTAAACTEATVNYLENPVEVTPATGQNLVVIPFTGTSASFAGIMIPGQSGFRTINVTLENGKVYTYTHSADIDLQPGRYTTVNLVLGRDRIELDDAGISVSDWENGTSIDGGEATEAYSYDSNTKTITIYSGEGLKVAADVANSGDTDINIILNNDIDLSGIDWTPIGTESRPYTGNFDGGGHTITGLKIDKSGTDYVGLIGCLGSGGKVQNVTLTNISVSGANCVGGIAGQNYGTVENCSVNGTVTGKGFTDTGGIAGSNYGTISGCSAEGTVTGSVNVGGIAGGSYLGVIIDGCHSTAAVSGISSVGGVLGNLGNNSFLMACYSTGNVTATITYGYAHVGGVVGINGQGTVTACYHATGEITSSVGDRIGGIAGCNDQGTFTACYWENNQEQGTGSGSTGGTAKVTDGNWQKAADAMNTALQSAGSGWHYELNGALPTLE
;
A
#
# COMPACT_ATOMS: atom_id res chain seq x y z
N MET A 1 -24.93 74.08 -39.46
CA MET A 1 -23.83 73.38 -40.17
C MET A 1 -23.71 72.03 -39.50
N ASN A 2 -24.36 70.94 -39.94
CA ASN A 2 -24.69 70.43 -41.27
C ASN A 2 -23.45 69.85 -42.02
N ILE A 3 -23.59 68.59 -42.49
CA ILE A 3 -22.72 67.86 -43.46
C ILE A 3 -21.36 67.38 -42.93
N LYS A 4 -20.80 66.19 -43.29
CA LYS A 4 -21.24 64.87 -43.83
C LYS A 4 -20.01 63.93 -43.72
N ASN A 5 -20.21 62.60 -43.73
CA ASN A 5 -19.42 61.62 -44.51
C ASN A 5 -20.19 60.28 -44.46
N LEU A 6 -21.03 59.93 -45.43
CA LEU A 6 -20.75 59.45 -46.81
C LEU A 6 -20.43 57.95 -46.86
N LEU A 7 -21.46 57.16 -47.23
CA LEU A 7 -21.36 55.74 -47.63
C LEU A 7 -20.64 55.60 -48.99
N LEU A 8 -20.05 54.43 -49.27
CA LEU A 8 -20.59 53.40 -50.21
C LEU A 8 -19.52 52.43 -50.76
N ALA A 9 -19.78 51.12 -50.61
CA ALA A 9 -19.64 50.06 -51.62
C ALA A 9 -20.09 48.73 -50.96
N THR A 10 -21.25 48.13 -51.27
CA THR A 10 -21.48 47.18 -52.40
C THR A 10 -20.35 46.15 -52.56
N THR A 11 -20.61 44.84 -52.55
CA THR A 11 -21.47 44.16 -53.53
C THR A 11 -22.03 42.83 -52.99
N ALA A 12 -23.23 42.44 -53.43
CA ALA A 12 -23.83 41.15 -53.11
C ALA A 12 -23.46 40.05 -54.13
N ILE A 13 -23.42 38.79 -53.69
CA ILE A 13 -23.68 37.63 -54.56
C ILE A 13 -24.71 36.74 -53.86
N LEU A 14 -25.86 36.56 -54.51
CA LEU A 14 -26.91 35.63 -54.13
C LEU A 14 -26.81 34.40 -55.03
N LEU A 15 -26.98 33.19 -54.48
CA LEU A 15 -27.22 31.97 -55.27
C LEU A 15 -28.13 31.03 -54.46
N ALA A 16 -29.41 30.97 -54.85
CA ALA A 16 -30.38 29.94 -54.47
C ALA A 16 -30.21 28.71 -55.41
N ALA A 17 -30.85 27.54 -55.30
CA ALA A 17 -31.92 27.00 -54.45
C ALA A 17 -31.84 25.43 -54.52
N CYS A 18 -32.67 24.55 -53.94
CA CYS A 18 -33.83 24.62 -53.03
C CYS A 18 -34.12 23.19 -52.48
N SER A 19 -34.81 23.02 -51.34
CA SER A 19 -35.91 22.03 -51.19
C SER A 19 -36.59 22.03 -49.80
N THR A 20 -37.91 22.30 -49.82
CA THR A 20 -38.99 21.74 -48.97
C THR A 20 -38.93 21.85 -47.44
N ASP A 21 -39.63 22.88 -46.94
CA ASP A 21 -40.47 22.98 -45.73
C ASP A 21 -40.27 22.01 -44.54
N SER A 22 -39.90 22.60 -43.40
CA SER A 22 -40.87 22.77 -42.30
C SER A 22 -40.60 24.08 -41.55
N ASP A 23 -41.66 24.73 -41.07
CA ASP A 23 -41.76 26.11 -40.58
C ASP A 23 -40.53 26.71 -39.88
N VAL A 24 -39.67 27.41 -40.65
CA VAL A 24 -38.87 28.51 -40.10
C VAL A 24 -39.80 29.72 -39.98
N LEU A 25 -40.47 29.83 -38.83
CA LEU A 25 -40.99 31.11 -38.38
C LEU A 25 -39.83 32.13 -38.46
N PRO A 26 -40.07 33.37 -38.94
CA PRO A 26 -39.04 34.41 -38.86
C PRO A 26 -38.60 34.52 -37.40
N PRO A 27 -37.33 34.87 -37.11
CA PRO A 27 -36.92 35.12 -35.74
C PRO A 27 -37.76 36.28 -35.20
N GLN A 28 -38.83 35.91 -34.49
CA GLN A 28 -39.37 36.72 -33.41
C GLN A 28 -38.16 37.09 -32.55
N ASP A 29 -38.11 38.34 -32.11
CA ASP A 29 -37.08 38.80 -31.19
C ASP A 29 -37.43 38.16 -29.83
N LEU A 30 -37.10 36.86 -29.68
CA LEU A 30 -37.66 35.91 -28.68
C LEU A 30 -37.29 36.25 -27.23
N GLY A 31 -36.62 37.37 -27.03
CA GLY A 31 -36.00 37.77 -25.78
C GLY A 31 -34.65 37.07 -25.60
N GLN A 32 -33.67 37.84 -25.15
CA GLN A 32 -32.45 37.28 -24.58
C GLN A 32 -32.80 36.59 -23.25
N ILE A 33 -32.32 35.38 -23.02
CA ILE A 33 -32.33 34.79 -21.67
C ILE A 33 -31.26 35.53 -20.86
N ARG A 34 -31.64 36.01 -19.69
CA ARG A 34 -30.74 36.59 -18.69
C ARG A 34 -30.88 35.78 -17.41
N VAL A 35 -29.78 35.62 -16.68
CA VAL A 35 -29.76 34.87 -15.41
C VAL A 35 -29.35 35.78 -14.26
N THR A 36 -29.78 35.41 -13.05
CA THR A 36 -29.23 35.89 -11.79
C THR A 36 -28.89 34.68 -10.93
N ALA A 37 -27.64 34.57 -10.48
CA ALA A 37 -27.18 33.52 -9.59
C ALA A 37 -27.16 33.97 -8.12
N SER A 38 -27.48 33.05 -7.22
CA SER A 38 -27.52 33.23 -5.76
C SER A 38 -27.14 31.90 -5.08
N VAL A 39 -26.54 31.96 -3.89
CA VAL A 39 -26.30 30.78 -3.00
C VAL A 39 -27.19 30.82 -1.76
N GLY A 40 -28.26 31.63 -1.78
CA GLY A 40 -29.17 31.80 -0.66
C GLY A 40 -28.48 32.32 0.60
N ALA A 41 -28.60 31.57 1.70
CA ALA A 41 -27.95 31.86 2.98
C ALA A 41 -26.60 31.13 3.17
N MET A 42 -26.24 30.22 2.26
CA MET A 42 -25.00 29.45 2.34
C MET A 42 -23.78 30.35 2.12
N THR A 43 -22.62 29.91 2.62
CA THR A 43 -21.34 30.42 2.15
C THR A 43 -20.77 29.47 1.10
N ARG A 44 -19.82 29.93 0.31
CA ARG A 44 -19.09 29.16 -0.69
C ARG A 44 -17.62 29.56 -0.70
N VAL A 45 -16.77 28.70 -1.25
CA VAL A 45 -15.35 29.01 -1.46
C VAL A 45 -15.25 30.01 -2.61
N ALA A 46 -14.55 31.11 -2.39
CA ALA A 46 -14.38 32.20 -3.35
C ALA A 46 -12.95 32.75 -3.31
N HIS A 47 -12.58 33.61 -4.26
CA HIS A 47 -11.20 34.09 -4.40
C HIS A 47 -10.77 35.01 -3.24
N SER A 48 -11.72 35.63 -2.55
CA SER A 48 -11.47 36.42 -1.32
C SER A 48 -11.55 35.62 -0.01
N GLY A 49 -11.95 34.34 -0.04
CA GLY A 49 -12.21 33.51 1.14
C GLY A 49 -13.61 32.87 1.11
N ASN A 50 -14.26 32.74 2.27
CA ASN A 50 -15.66 32.31 2.33
C ASN A 50 -16.59 33.49 1.99
N SER A 51 -17.40 33.37 0.95
CA SER A 51 -18.35 34.41 0.50
C SER A 51 -19.80 33.92 0.57
N THR A 52 -20.76 34.81 0.83
CA THR A 52 -22.22 34.57 0.71
C THR A 52 -22.78 34.99 -0.66
N THR A 53 -21.93 35.46 -1.57
CA THR A 53 -22.31 35.95 -2.90
C THR A 53 -21.28 35.56 -3.96
N PHE A 54 -21.72 35.46 -5.21
CA PHE A 54 -20.80 35.41 -6.36
C PHE A 54 -19.97 36.71 -6.47
N GLU A 55 -18.73 36.58 -6.91
CA GLU A 55 -17.73 37.64 -7.01
C GLU A 55 -17.56 38.13 -8.47
N THR A 56 -16.98 39.32 -8.67
CA THR A 56 -16.67 39.80 -10.02
C THR A 56 -15.68 38.86 -10.71
N ASN A 57 -16.01 38.51 -11.96
CA ASN A 57 -15.37 37.48 -12.79
C ASN A 57 -15.66 36.02 -12.40
N ASP A 58 -16.58 35.74 -11.46
CA ASP A 58 -17.13 34.38 -11.37
C ASP A 58 -17.83 34.01 -12.68
N ARG A 59 -17.73 32.74 -13.05
CA ARG A 59 -18.26 32.18 -14.29
C ARG A 59 -19.10 30.95 -13.98
N ILE A 60 -20.27 30.87 -14.59
CA ILE A 60 -21.17 29.71 -14.50
C ILE A 60 -21.46 29.18 -15.90
N SER A 61 -21.53 27.86 -16.03
CA SER A 61 -22.13 27.21 -17.19
C SER A 61 -23.64 27.24 -17.05
N VAL A 62 -24.36 27.68 -18.08
CA VAL A 62 -25.82 27.61 -18.15
C VAL A 62 -26.24 26.73 -19.32
N TYR A 63 -27.11 25.77 -19.04
CA TYR A 63 -27.80 24.93 -20.01
C TYR A 63 -29.30 25.16 -19.88
N ALA A 64 -30.03 24.98 -20.98
CA ALA A 64 -31.48 25.07 -20.97
C ALA A 64 -32.10 24.18 -22.04
N TRP A 65 -33.20 23.49 -21.73
CA TRP A 65 -33.86 22.56 -22.64
C TRP A 65 -35.39 22.55 -22.48
N LEU A 66 -36.04 21.99 -23.51
CA LEU A 66 -37.45 21.61 -23.50
C LEU A 66 -37.56 20.09 -23.35
N GLY A 67 -38.59 19.60 -22.65
CA GLY A 67 -38.81 18.17 -22.42
C GLY A 67 -39.30 17.87 -21.00
N ALA A 68 -38.59 16.98 -20.31
CA ALA A 68 -38.74 16.72 -18.88
C ALA A 68 -37.54 17.30 -18.10
N ASP A 69 -37.66 17.44 -16.79
CA ASP A 69 -36.60 17.96 -15.92
C ASP A 69 -35.38 17.03 -15.82
N ASN A 70 -35.55 15.73 -16.05
CA ASN A 70 -34.52 14.71 -15.99
C ASN A 70 -34.13 14.12 -17.37
N ASP A 71 -34.50 14.77 -18.47
CA ASP A 71 -34.20 14.31 -19.83
C ASP A 71 -34.01 15.52 -20.77
N MET A 72 -32.77 15.74 -21.23
CA MET A 72 -32.35 16.89 -22.05
C MET A 72 -32.75 16.76 -23.53
N GLN A 73 -33.97 16.28 -23.80
CA GLN A 73 -34.52 15.91 -25.11
C GLN A 73 -34.34 16.96 -26.22
N ARG A 74 -34.40 18.24 -25.87
CA ARG A 74 -34.20 19.36 -26.81
C ARG A 74 -33.43 20.48 -26.14
N LEU A 75 -32.11 20.37 -26.17
CA LEU A 75 -31.17 21.41 -25.75
C LEU A 75 -31.34 22.68 -26.61
N VAL A 76 -31.48 23.83 -25.95
CA VAL A 76 -31.68 25.16 -26.59
C VAL A 76 -30.67 26.20 -26.09
N VAL A 77 -30.06 25.97 -24.93
CA VAL A 77 -28.78 26.56 -24.53
C VAL A 77 -27.84 25.42 -24.17
N ASP A 78 -26.71 25.35 -24.86
CA ASP A 78 -25.64 24.39 -24.64
C ASP A 78 -24.40 25.13 -24.13
N ASN A 79 -24.02 24.88 -22.87
CA ASN A 79 -22.90 25.45 -22.15
C ASN A 79 -22.64 26.96 -22.40
N SER A 80 -23.63 27.82 -22.19
CA SER A 80 -23.40 29.27 -22.25
C SER A 80 -22.67 29.74 -20.99
N ILE A 81 -21.46 30.25 -21.15
CA ILE A 81 -20.68 30.73 -20.02
C ILE A 81 -21.14 32.15 -19.66
N ASN A 82 -21.73 32.27 -18.49
CA ASN A 82 -22.20 33.53 -17.95
C ASN A 82 -21.15 34.05 -16.96
N THR A 83 -20.62 35.25 -17.19
CA THR A 83 -19.58 35.88 -16.37
C THR A 83 -20.15 37.06 -15.59
N LEU A 84 -19.88 37.17 -14.28
CA LEU A 84 -20.36 38.25 -13.43
C LEU A 84 -19.48 39.52 -13.58
N GLY A 85 -20.06 40.58 -14.13
CA GLY A 85 -19.43 41.89 -14.26
C GLY A 85 -19.34 42.65 -12.93
N GLY A 86 -18.44 43.64 -12.86
CA GLY A 86 -18.27 44.52 -11.69
C GLY A 86 -19.44 45.48 -11.43
N ASP A 87 -20.45 45.49 -12.31
CA ASP A 87 -21.73 46.17 -12.13
C ASP A 87 -22.83 45.25 -11.53
N GLY A 88 -22.49 44.00 -11.23
CA GLY A 88 -23.42 42.99 -10.70
C GLY A 88 -24.25 42.27 -11.77
N THR A 89 -23.94 42.44 -13.06
CA THR A 89 -24.68 41.80 -14.16
C THR A 89 -23.99 40.55 -14.70
N TRP A 90 -24.77 39.50 -14.99
CA TRP A 90 -24.27 38.28 -15.65
C TRP A 90 -24.32 38.46 -17.17
N THR A 91 -23.16 38.36 -17.83
CA THR A 91 -23.01 38.46 -19.29
C THR A 91 -22.76 37.09 -19.89
N ALA A 92 -23.63 36.67 -20.81
CA ALA A 92 -23.64 35.34 -21.43
C ALA A 92 -22.83 35.28 -22.74
N GLU A 93 -21.93 34.31 -22.86
CA GLU A 93 -21.23 33.98 -24.11
C GLU A 93 -21.21 32.46 -24.36
N PRO A 94 -21.79 31.95 -25.47
CA PRO A 94 -22.61 32.68 -26.45
C PRO A 94 -23.93 33.19 -25.86
N GLN A 95 -24.57 34.14 -26.56
CA GLN A 95 -25.86 34.71 -26.14
C GLN A 95 -26.95 33.63 -26.09
N MET A 96 -27.64 33.54 -24.95
CA MET A 96 -28.77 32.64 -24.73
C MET A 96 -30.09 33.22 -25.27
N LEU A 97 -30.89 32.38 -25.94
CA LEU A 97 -32.19 32.73 -26.52
C LEU A 97 -33.26 31.71 -26.10
N TRP A 98 -34.49 32.19 -25.86
CA TRP A 98 -35.63 31.31 -25.63
C TRP A 98 -36.03 30.60 -26.93
N ALA A 99 -36.50 29.35 -26.85
CA ALA A 99 -36.92 28.58 -28.02
C ALA A 99 -38.33 28.95 -28.51
N ASP A 100 -39.22 29.30 -27.58
CA ASP A 100 -40.54 29.88 -27.83
C ASP A 100 -41.01 30.68 -26.59
N ASN A 101 -42.10 31.45 -26.74
CA ASN A 101 -42.63 32.34 -25.69
C ASN A 101 -43.70 31.74 -24.75
N THR A 102 -43.87 30.42 -24.75
CA THR A 102 -44.99 29.71 -24.08
C THR A 102 -44.57 28.49 -23.25
N SER A 103 -43.54 27.77 -23.67
CA SER A 103 -43.09 26.52 -23.07
C SER A 103 -42.31 26.74 -21.78
N ASP A 104 -42.47 25.81 -20.84
CA ASP A 104 -41.54 25.66 -19.72
C ASP A 104 -40.17 25.23 -20.26
N HIS A 105 -39.14 25.99 -19.90
CA HIS A 105 -37.76 25.63 -20.16
C HIS A 105 -37.12 25.25 -18.82
N TYR A 106 -36.49 24.08 -18.77
CA TYR A 106 -35.67 23.66 -17.65
C TYR A 106 -34.28 24.25 -17.80
N PHE A 107 -33.68 24.64 -16.68
CA PHE A 107 -32.37 25.25 -16.61
C PHE A 107 -31.48 24.51 -15.64
N LEU A 108 -30.23 24.31 -16.04
CA LEU A 108 -29.13 23.81 -15.22
C LEU A 108 -28.04 24.88 -15.20
N GLY A 109 -27.72 25.39 -14.01
CA GLY A 109 -26.54 26.20 -13.74
C GLY A 109 -25.47 25.35 -13.05
N ILE A 110 -24.22 25.46 -13.48
CA ILE A 110 -23.07 24.80 -12.84
C ILE A 110 -22.00 25.86 -12.53
N TYR A 111 -21.48 25.86 -11.30
CA TYR A 111 -20.30 26.63 -10.89
C TYR A 111 -19.22 25.66 -10.37
N PRO A 112 -17.93 25.87 -10.67
CA PRO A 112 -17.39 26.79 -11.67
C PRO A 112 -17.82 26.43 -13.10
N GLU A 113 -17.38 27.20 -14.09
CA GLU A 113 -17.68 26.89 -15.48
C GLU A 113 -17.06 25.54 -15.92
N ARG A 114 -17.83 24.76 -16.67
CA ARG A 114 -17.41 23.49 -17.29
C ARG A 114 -16.98 23.75 -18.74
N ASN A 115 -16.03 22.96 -19.25
CA ASN A 115 -15.66 22.95 -20.67
C ASN A 115 -16.69 22.16 -21.54
N GLY A 116 -17.97 22.22 -21.18
CA GLY A 116 -19.06 21.37 -21.67
C GLY A 116 -19.08 20.04 -20.92
N ALA A 117 -20.25 19.63 -20.42
CA ALA A 117 -20.47 18.27 -19.96
C ALA A 117 -20.58 17.35 -21.19
N THR A 118 -19.80 16.27 -21.25
CA THR A 118 -19.88 15.28 -22.33
C THR A 118 -20.96 14.23 -22.11
N ASP A 119 -21.36 14.07 -20.85
CA ASP A 119 -22.43 13.21 -20.37
C ASP A 119 -23.05 13.95 -19.16
N TYR A 120 -24.37 14.11 -19.13
CA TYR A 120 -25.06 14.83 -18.05
C TYR A 120 -25.48 13.92 -16.89
N ASP A 121 -25.49 12.61 -17.13
CA ASP A 121 -25.83 11.58 -16.13
C ASP A 121 -24.56 11.01 -15.47
N ALA A 122 -23.38 11.30 -16.03
CA ALA A 122 -22.09 10.81 -15.55
C ALA A 122 -20.92 11.79 -15.82
N ASP A 123 -21.11 13.10 -15.59
CA ASP A 123 -20.08 14.11 -15.88
C ASP A 123 -18.82 13.90 -15.02
N PRO A 124 -17.62 13.70 -15.59
CA PRO A 124 -16.41 13.42 -14.81
C PRO A 124 -15.98 14.61 -13.94
N TYR A 125 -15.82 14.35 -12.65
CA TYR A 125 -15.34 15.31 -11.66
C TYR A 125 -14.02 14.84 -11.04
N THR A 126 -13.06 15.75 -10.91
CA THR A 126 -11.79 15.53 -10.21
C THR A 126 -11.62 16.61 -9.17
N LEU A 127 -11.32 16.21 -7.94
CA LEU A 127 -11.15 17.09 -6.79
C LEU A 127 -9.71 17.61 -6.73
N ASP A 128 -9.53 18.93 -6.90
CA ASP A 128 -8.23 19.60 -6.78
C ASP A 128 -8.09 20.30 -5.42
N PHE A 129 -7.33 19.67 -4.52
CA PHE A 129 -7.12 20.19 -3.18
C PHE A 129 -6.36 21.52 -3.13
N ASN A 130 -5.54 21.80 -4.14
CA ASN A 130 -4.79 23.05 -4.25
C ASN A 130 -5.65 24.18 -4.81
N ASN A 131 -6.84 23.86 -5.35
CA ASN A 131 -7.79 24.81 -5.90
C ASN A 131 -9.22 24.50 -5.41
N GLN A 132 -9.44 24.79 -4.13
CA GLN A 132 -10.74 24.62 -3.47
C GLN A 132 -11.87 25.37 -4.19
N THR A 133 -11.61 26.58 -4.69
CA THR A 133 -12.60 27.37 -5.45
C THR A 133 -13.00 26.68 -6.74
N ALA A 134 -12.07 25.98 -7.43
CA ALA A 134 -12.40 25.19 -8.60
C ALA A 134 -13.11 23.86 -8.28
N SER A 135 -12.95 23.37 -7.04
CA SER A 135 -13.53 22.12 -6.56
C SER A 135 -14.91 22.28 -5.92
N ASP A 136 -15.27 23.48 -5.50
CA ASP A 136 -16.55 23.84 -4.86
C ASP A 136 -17.71 23.80 -5.87
N LEU A 137 -18.11 22.57 -6.26
CA LEU A 137 -19.13 22.34 -7.28
C LEU A 137 -20.50 22.71 -6.74
N LEU A 138 -21.06 23.79 -7.29
CA LEU A 138 -22.42 24.24 -7.03
C LEU A 138 -23.30 23.98 -8.23
N VAL A 139 -24.53 23.52 -8.00
CA VAL A 139 -25.52 23.29 -9.05
C VAL A 139 -26.82 24.00 -8.72
N ALA A 140 -27.41 24.64 -9.74
CA ALA A 140 -28.74 25.24 -9.68
C ALA A 140 -29.66 24.55 -10.69
N ARG A 141 -30.85 24.14 -10.25
CA ARG A 141 -31.90 23.62 -11.14
C ARG A 141 -33.16 24.45 -10.99
N THR A 142 -33.77 24.85 -12.10
CA THR A 142 -35.00 25.66 -12.08
C THR A 142 -35.81 25.48 -13.36
N THR A 143 -37.06 25.93 -13.35
CA THR A 143 -37.95 25.96 -14.53
C THR A 143 -38.45 27.38 -14.73
N ALA A 144 -38.38 27.90 -15.96
CA ALA A 144 -38.81 29.27 -16.24
C ALA A 144 -39.44 29.44 -17.63
N LYS A 145 -40.16 30.56 -17.80
CA LYS A 145 -40.78 31.01 -19.05
C LYS A 145 -40.36 32.44 -19.42
N PRO A 146 -40.53 32.87 -20.68
CA PRO A 146 -40.21 34.24 -21.10
C PRO A 146 -41.18 35.26 -20.51
N THR A 147 -40.82 35.79 -19.34
CA THR A 147 -41.61 36.81 -18.61
C THR A 147 -41.01 38.22 -18.72
N GLY A 148 -39.88 38.37 -19.40
CA GLY A 148 -39.07 39.60 -19.41
C GLY A 148 -38.20 39.80 -18.17
N SER A 149 -38.36 38.97 -17.13
CA SER A 149 -37.46 38.91 -15.97
C SER A 149 -36.28 37.98 -16.24
N ALA A 150 -35.18 38.15 -15.48
CA ALA A 150 -34.10 37.18 -15.45
C ALA A 150 -34.52 35.86 -14.77
N VAL A 151 -33.97 34.75 -15.24
CA VAL A 151 -34.11 33.42 -14.64
C VAL A 151 -33.27 33.35 -13.37
N LYS A 152 -33.86 32.92 -12.27
CA LYS A 152 -33.16 32.78 -10.98
C LYS A 152 -32.54 31.40 -10.86
N LEU A 153 -31.22 31.37 -10.73
CA LEU A 153 -30.43 30.18 -10.43
C LEU A 153 -30.04 30.27 -8.94
N GLU A 154 -30.78 29.55 -8.10
CA GLU A 154 -30.39 29.33 -6.71
C GLU A 154 -29.50 28.08 -6.70
N PHE A 155 -28.24 28.25 -6.31
CA PHE A 155 -27.19 27.25 -6.35
C PHE A 155 -27.04 26.54 -5.01
N GLU A 156 -26.97 25.21 -5.03
CA GLU A 156 -26.74 24.33 -3.89
C GLU A 156 -25.39 23.61 -4.02
N HIS A 157 -24.79 23.27 -2.87
CA HIS A 157 -23.54 22.51 -2.79
C HIS A 157 -23.76 21.05 -3.15
N VAL A 158 -23.04 20.54 -4.14
CA VAL A 158 -23.10 19.12 -4.54
C VAL A 158 -22.06 18.27 -3.81
N MET A 159 -20.93 18.87 -3.42
CA MET A 159 -19.86 18.20 -2.69
C MET A 159 -20.08 18.23 -1.18
N ALA A 160 -19.34 17.41 -0.44
CA ALA A 160 -19.25 17.49 1.01
C ALA A 160 -18.13 18.46 1.42
N LYS A 161 -18.15 18.93 2.66
CA LYS A 161 -17.02 19.68 3.24
C LYS A 161 -16.55 19.03 4.53
N LEU A 162 -15.28 18.68 4.60
CA LEU A 162 -14.62 18.18 5.80
C LEU A 162 -14.00 19.36 6.55
N VAL A 163 -14.22 19.39 7.86
CA VAL A 163 -13.56 20.30 8.80
C VAL A 163 -12.86 19.45 9.85
N VAL A 164 -11.57 19.70 10.06
CA VAL A 164 -10.78 19.06 11.10
C VAL A 164 -10.35 20.14 12.08
N ASN A 165 -10.91 20.10 13.29
CA ASN A 165 -10.53 20.99 14.37
C ASN A 165 -9.52 20.27 15.26
N LEU A 166 -8.49 20.99 15.70
CA LEU A 166 -7.42 20.47 16.53
C LEU A 166 -7.38 21.23 17.85
N SER A 167 -7.62 20.53 18.94
CA SER A 167 -7.35 21.00 20.30
C SER A 167 -6.10 20.29 20.84
N PHE A 168 -5.50 20.84 21.90
CA PHE A 168 -4.24 20.32 22.46
C PHE A 168 -4.41 20.09 23.96
N ARG A 169 -4.02 18.90 24.45
CA ARG A 169 -4.10 18.58 25.89
C ARG A 169 -3.16 19.48 26.70
N ASN A 170 -3.39 19.57 28.00
CA ASN A 170 -2.52 20.26 28.97
C ASN A 170 -1.13 19.60 29.19
N GLU A 171 -0.73 18.71 28.29
CA GLU A 171 0.58 18.05 28.23
C GLU A 171 1.63 18.91 27.50
N TRP A 172 1.17 19.90 26.73
CA TRP A 172 1.97 20.85 25.97
C TRP A 172 2.20 22.14 26.78
N THR A 173 3.45 22.60 26.88
CA THR A 173 3.78 23.90 27.51
C THR A 173 3.38 25.09 26.64
N THR A 174 3.41 24.88 25.33
CA THR A 174 2.87 25.75 24.27
C THR A 174 2.25 24.79 23.25
N ALA A 175 1.08 25.12 22.70
CA ALA A 175 0.50 24.31 21.62
C ALA A 175 1.51 24.19 20.45
N PRO A 176 1.71 22.99 19.90
CA PRO A 176 2.61 22.79 18.77
C PRO A 176 1.99 23.33 17.48
N GLU A 177 2.82 23.84 16.58
CA GLU A 177 2.37 24.24 15.25
C GLU A 177 2.15 23.02 14.34
N VAL A 178 1.10 23.10 13.52
CA VAL A 178 0.64 22.02 12.63
C VAL A 178 1.01 22.38 11.20
N ALA A 179 1.89 21.57 10.59
CA ALA A 179 2.37 21.75 9.23
C ALA A 179 1.33 21.33 8.17
N SER A 180 0.57 20.26 8.42
CA SER A 180 -0.48 19.80 7.51
C SER A 180 -1.48 18.88 8.19
N VAL A 181 -2.68 18.79 7.62
CA VAL A 181 -3.62 17.70 7.87
C VAL A 181 -3.87 16.98 6.55
N THR A 182 -3.91 15.65 6.56
CA THR A 182 -4.17 14.83 5.38
C THR A 182 -5.23 13.76 5.65
N ALA A 183 -5.78 13.15 4.61
CA ALA A 183 -6.71 12.03 4.73
C ALA A 183 -6.56 11.07 3.55
N ALA A 184 -6.95 9.80 3.69
CA ALA A 184 -7.07 8.90 2.55
C ALA A 184 -8.49 8.99 1.97
N ALA A 185 -8.64 9.56 0.78
CA ALA A 185 -9.94 9.83 0.17
C ALA A 185 -9.93 9.65 -1.34
N CYS A 186 -11.10 9.33 -1.90
CA CYS A 186 -11.33 9.35 -3.32
C CYS A 186 -11.26 10.79 -3.86
N THR A 187 -10.69 10.93 -5.06
CA THR A 187 -10.42 12.21 -5.72
C THR A 187 -11.07 12.33 -7.10
N GLU A 188 -11.81 11.31 -7.52
CA GLU A 188 -12.52 11.25 -8.80
C GLU A 188 -13.95 10.76 -8.58
N ALA A 189 -14.90 11.31 -9.34
CA ALA A 189 -16.31 10.91 -9.29
C ALA A 189 -16.98 11.15 -10.64
N THR A 190 -18.18 10.61 -10.81
CA THR A 190 -19.13 11.06 -11.84
C THR A 190 -20.31 11.76 -11.19
N VAL A 191 -20.79 12.85 -11.79
CA VAL A 191 -21.92 13.64 -11.30
C VAL A 191 -23.10 13.50 -12.25
N ASN A 192 -24.27 13.15 -11.71
CA ASN A 192 -25.52 13.12 -12.44
C ASN A 192 -26.33 14.39 -12.13
N TYR A 193 -26.36 15.31 -13.09
CA TYR A 193 -27.08 16.59 -12.94
C TYR A 193 -28.59 16.48 -13.19
N LEU A 194 -29.07 15.38 -13.76
CA LEU A 194 -30.48 15.18 -14.10
C LEU A 194 -31.28 14.61 -12.91
N GLU A 195 -30.62 13.98 -11.94
CA GLU A 195 -31.23 13.53 -10.67
C GLU A 195 -31.46 14.68 -9.67
N ASN A 196 -32.55 14.56 -8.89
CA ASN A 196 -32.99 15.56 -7.92
C ASN A 196 -33.23 14.92 -6.53
N PRO A 197 -32.32 15.08 -5.56
CA PRO A 197 -31.09 15.89 -5.60
C PRO A 197 -30.03 15.33 -6.57
N VAL A 198 -29.07 16.17 -6.95
CA VAL A 198 -27.93 15.81 -7.80
C VAL A 198 -27.14 14.67 -7.16
N GLU A 199 -26.92 13.58 -7.90
CA GLU A 199 -26.17 12.43 -7.39
C GLU A 199 -24.69 12.51 -7.75
N VAL A 200 -23.83 12.06 -6.83
CA VAL A 200 -22.38 11.93 -7.03
C VAL A 200 -21.98 10.48 -6.76
N THR A 201 -21.35 9.84 -7.73
CA THR A 201 -20.82 8.47 -7.60
C THR A 201 -19.29 8.52 -7.51
N PRO A 202 -18.68 8.19 -6.35
CA PRO A 202 -17.23 8.16 -6.21
C PRO A 202 -16.59 7.05 -7.04
N ALA A 203 -15.40 7.31 -7.57
CA ALA A 203 -14.56 6.28 -8.16
C ALA A 203 -14.03 5.29 -7.09
N THR A 204 -13.57 4.11 -7.52
CA THR A 204 -12.96 3.12 -6.63
C THR A 204 -11.49 3.46 -6.36
N GLY A 205 -11.13 3.61 -5.09
CA GLY A 205 -9.76 3.88 -4.64
C GLY A 205 -9.67 5.13 -3.79
N GLN A 206 -8.52 5.33 -3.15
CA GLN A 206 -8.23 6.50 -2.31
C GLN A 206 -6.81 6.97 -2.57
N ASN A 207 -6.63 8.28 -2.65
CA ASN A 207 -5.34 8.95 -2.70
C ASN A 207 -5.07 9.67 -1.37
N LEU A 208 -3.81 9.99 -1.08
CA LEU A 208 -3.48 10.85 0.04
C LEU A 208 -3.79 12.31 -0.31
N VAL A 209 -4.71 12.89 0.46
CA VAL A 209 -5.29 14.22 0.26
C VAL A 209 -4.72 15.18 1.30
N VAL A 210 -4.34 16.41 0.91
CA VAL A 210 -4.02 17.48 1.87
C VAL A 210 -5.26 18.32 2.12
N ILE A 211 -5.66 18.46 3.39
CA ILE A 211 -6.75 19.33 3.82
C ILE A 211 -6.19 20.76 3.97
N PRO A 212 -6.76 21.77 3.30
CA PRO A 212 -6.29 23.15 3.38
C PRO A 212 -6.36 23.76 4.78
N PHE A 213 -5.41 24.65 5.05
CA PHE A 213 -5.31 25.45 6.28
C PHE A 213 -6.32 26.60 6.29
N THR A 214 -7.08 26.79 7.38
CA THR A 214 -8.10 27.87 7.44
C THR A 214 -7.58 29.20 8.01
N GLY A 215 -6.28 29.31 8.27
CA GLY A 215 -5.65 30.50 8.86
C GLY A 215 -5.13 30.32 10.29
N THR A 216 -5.35 29.16 10.91
CA THR A 216 -4.78 28.78 12.22
C THR A 216 -4.36 27.31 12.23
N SER A 217 -3.31 26.97 12.98
CA SER A 217 -2.86 25.57 13.20
C SER A 217 -3.84 24.72 14.01
N ALA A 218 -5.00 25.28 14.37
CA ALA A 218 -6.07 24.61 15.10
C ALA A 218 -7.27 24.23 14.22
N SER A 219 -7.31 24.58 12.93
CA SER A 219 -8.44 24.22 12.05
C SER A 219 -8.04 24.12 10.57
N PHE A 220 -8.55 23.05 9.93
CA PHE A 220 -8.29 22.70 8.55
C PHE A 220 -9.64 22.37 7.88
N ALA A 221 -9.86 22.81 6.64
CA ALA A 221 -11.11 22.53 5.95
C ALA A 221 -10.92 22.41 4.44
N GLY A 222 -11.60 21.42 3.85
CA GLY A 222 -11.54 21.15 2.41
C GLY A 222 -12.83 20.55 1.88
N ILE A 223 -13.11 20.81 0.61
CA ILE A 223 -14.12 20.13 -0.18
C ILE A 223 -13.72 18.67 -0.35
N MET A 224 -14.71 17.77 -0.25
CA MET A 224 -14.57 16.32 -0.38
C MET A 224 -15.67 15.77 -1.27
N ILE A 225 -15.38 14.72 -2.02
CA ILE A 225 -16.41 13.94 -2.72
C ILE A 225 -17.29 13.24 -1.65
N PRO A 226 -18.63 13.32 -1.71
CA PRO A 226 -19.52 12.68 -0.74
C PRO A 226 -19.65 11.16 -0.98
N GLY A 227 -20.24 10.42 -0.03
CA GLY A 227 -20.64 9.02 -0.22
C GLY A 227 -19.51 8.00 -0.39
N GLN A 228 -18.28 8.35 -0.01
CA GLN A 228 -17.10 7.49 -0.19
C GLN A 228 -17.11 6.28 0.76
N SER A 229 -16.88 5.09 0.21
CA SER A 229 -16.59 3.91 1.04
C SER A 229 -15.15 3.92 1.54
N GLY A 230 -14.94 3.49 2.78
CA GLY A 230 -13.62 3.39 3.41
C GLY A 230 -13.03 4.72 3.89
N PHE A 231 -13.71 5.86 3.75
CA PHE A 231 -13.16 7.15 4.21
C PHE A 231 -13.16 7.19 5.75
N ARG A 232 -11.99 6.97 6.38
CA ARG A 232 -11.91 6.82 7.84
C ARG A 232 -10.64 7.35 8.50
N THR A 233 -9.63 7.75 7.73
CA THR A 233 -8.31 8.16 8.26
C THR A 233 -8.07 9.65 8.08
N ILE A 234 -7.55 10.29 9.14
CA ILE A 234 -7.10 11.68 9.14
C ILE A 234 -5.73 11.73 9.82
N ASN A 235 -4.71 12.23 9.12
CA ASN A 235 -3.38 12.42 9.67
C ASN A 235 -3.13 13.90 9.99
N VAL A 236 -2.45 14.20 11.08
CA VAL A 236 -2.07 15.54 11.51
C VAL A 236 -0.54 15.58 11.66
N THR A 237 0.13 16.38 10.85
CA THR A 237 1.60 16.53 10.86
C THR A 237 1.97 17.83 11.55
N LEU A 238 2.80 17.76 12.60
CA LEU A 238 3.36 18.93 13.27
C LEU A 238 4.59 19.48 12.52
N GLU A 239 4.95 20.74 12.76
CA GLU A 239 6.17 21.36 12.16
C GLU A 239 7.48 20.62 12.50
N ASN A 240 7.51 19.87 13.60
CA ASN A 240 8.65 19.03 13.98
C ASN A 240 8.69 17.67 13.23
N GLY A 241 7.79 17.45 12.27
CA GLY A 241 7.69 16.22 11.48
C GLY A 241 6.91 15.08 12.13
N LYS A 242 6.41 15.24 13.38
CA LYS A 242 5.61 14.22 14.05
C LYS A 242 4.23 14.11 13.40
N VAL A 243 3.85 12.90 12.97
CA VAL A 243 2.55 12.61 12.37
C VAL A 243 1.68 11.82 13.36
N TYR A 244 0.46 12.28 13.57
CA TYR A 244 -0.58 11.57 14.31
C TYR A 244 -1.63 11.06 13.32
N THR A 245 -2.03 9.80 13.40
CA THR A 245 -3.09 9.23 12.55
C THR A 245 -4.31 8.89 13.40
N TYR A 246 -5.42 9.59 13.16
CA TYR A 246 -6.74 9.20 13.64
C TYR A 246 -7.39 8.24 12.63
N THR A 247 -7.93 7.12 13.10
CA THR A 247 -8.68 6.16 12.29
C THR A 247 -10.02 5.87 12.96
N HIS A 248 -11.12 6.18 12.29
CA HIS A 248 -12.45 5.85 12.78
C HIS A 248 -12.79 4.36 12.55
N SER A 249 -13.61 3.79 13.43
CA SER A 249 -13.99 2.36 13.38
C SER A 249 -15.01 2.05 12.27
N ALA A 250 -15.80 3.05 11.88
CA ALA A 250 -16.68 3.05 10.72
C ALA A 250 -16.20 4.07 9.67
N ASP A 251 -16.86 4.12 8.52
CA ASP A 251 -16.65 5.18 7.55
C ASP A 251 -17.21 6.51 8.11
N ILE A 252 -16.45 7.59 7.98
CA ILE A 252 -16.83 8.95 8.36
C ILE A 252 -17.77 9.46 7.26
N ASP A 253 -19.03 9.69 7.63
CA ASP A 253 -20.10 10.00 6.66
C ASP A 253 -19.96 11.41 6.06
N LEU A 254 -19.53 11.46 4.79
CA LEU A 254 -19.42 12.68 3.99
C LEU A 254 -20.72 12.88 3.18
N GLN A 255 -21.63 13.71 3.69
CA GLN A 255 -22.93 13.97 3.05
C GLN A 255 -22.87 15.15 2.05
N PRO A 256 -23.54 15.06 0.88
CA PRO A 256 -23.64 16.17 -0.08
C PRO A 256 -24.21 17.43 0.58
N GLY A 257 -23.62 18.59 0.30
CA GLY A 257 -24.08 19.89 0.78
C GLY A 257 -23.89 20.16 2.28
N ARG A 258 -23.18 19.28 3.00
CA ARG A 258 -23.05 19.33 4.46
C ARG A 258 -21.60 19.39 4.93
N TYR A 259 -21.44 19.90 6.14
CA TYR A 259 -20.17 19.86 6.87
C TYR A 259 -20.07 18.57 7.67
N THR A 260 -18.95 17.87 7.53
CA THR A 260 -18.52 16.83 8.48
C THR A 260 -17.39 17.41 9.29
N THR A 261 -17.63 17.72 10.56
CA THR A 261 -16.62 18.23 11.48
C THR A 261 -16.08 17.08 12.32
N VAL A 262 -14.76 16.88 12.28
CA VAL A 262 -14.02 15.94 13.12
C VAL A 262 -13.17 16.76 14.09
N ASN A 263 -13.53 16.72 15.38
CA ASN A 263 -12.82 17.43 16.44
C ASN A 263 -11.82 16.46 17.09
N LEU A 264 -10.53 16.73 16.91
CA LEU A 264 -9.43 15.91 17.39
C LEU A 264 -8.68 16.63 18.51
N VAL A 265 -8.34 15.92 19.57
CA VAL A 265 -7.45 16.42 20.62
C VAL A 265 -6.10 15.72 20.56
N LEU A 266 -5.03 16.51 20.50
CA LEU A 266 -3.65 16.04 20.45
C LEU A 266 -3.03 16.08 21.86
N GLY A 267 -2.75 14.90 22.42
CA GLY A 267 -1.75 14.75 23.48
C GLY A 267 -0.33 14.80 22.91
N ARG A 268 0.70 14.62 23.74
CA ARG A 268 2.09 14.57 23.24
C ARG A 268 2.38 13.34 22.37
N ASP A 269 1.63 12.26 22.60
CA ASP A 269 1.89 10.92 22.04
C ASP A 269 0.60 10.21 21.59
N ARG A 270 -0.50 10.95 21.41
CA ARG A 270 -1.78 10.41 20.91
C ARG A 270 -2.64 11.47 20.23
N ILE A 271 -3.50 11.01 19.33
CA ILE A 271 -4.64 11.74 18.80
C ILE A 271 -5.90 10.91 19.01
N GLU A 272 -6.99 11.57 19.36
CA GLU A 272 -8.28 10.97 19.68
C GLU A 272 -9.38 12.00 19.37
N LEU A 273 -10.64 11.56 19.29
CA LEU A 273 -11.76 12.49 19.30
C LEU A 273 -11.81 13.25 20.64
N ASP A 274 -12.14 14.54 20.60
CA ASP A 274 -12.52 15.27 21.83
C ASP A 274 -14.01 15.05 22.16
N ASP A 275 -14.49 15.64 23.26
CA ASP A 275 -15.89 15.52 23.72
C ASP A 275 -16.93 16.03 22.67
N ALA A 276 -16.51 16.79 21.65
CA ALA A 276 -17.35 17.20 20.53
C ALA A 276 -17.25 16.26 19.30
N GLY A 277 -16.23 15.40 19.25
CA GLY A 277 -16.10 14.24 18.36
C GLY A 277 -16.43 14.51 16.90
N ILE A 278 -17.23 13.63 16.27
CA ILE A 278 -17.67 13.80 14.88
C ILE A 278 -19.10 14.33 14.85
N SER A 279 -19.35 15.35 14.02
CA SER A 279 -20.69 15.92 13.80
C SER A 279 -20.91 16.21 12.32
N VAL A 280 -22.08 15.79 11.79
CA VAL A 280 -22.54 16.20 10.46
C VAL A 280 -23.60 17.28 10.63
N SER A 281 -23.35 18.47 10.07
CA SER A 281 -24.28 19.59 10.08
C SER A 281 -24.66 20.03 8.68
N ASP A 282 -25.85 20.60 8.57
CA ASP A 282 -26.17 21.48 7.45
C ASP A 282 -25.15 22.62 7.40
N TRP A 283 -25.13 23.41 6.32
CA TRP A 283 -24.22 24.54 6.18
C TRP A 283 -24.48 25.69 7.20
N GLU A 284 -25.26 25.44 8.26
CA GLU A 284 -25.80 26.44 9.19
C GLU A 284 -25.63 26.17 10.72
N ASN A 285 -25.33 24.96 11.25
CA ASN A 285 -24.81 24.66 12.63
C ASN A 285 -24.87 23.15 13.04
N GLY A 286 -23.99 22.65 13.93
CA GLY A 286 -23.87 21.21 14.30
C GLY A 286 -23.72 20.83 15.80
N THR A 287 -23.90 19.54 16.12
CA THR A 287 -23.76 18.92 17.47
C THR A 287 -23.20 17.48 17.43
N SER A 288 -22.61 16.99 18.53
CA SER A 288 -21.56 15.93 18.61
C SER A 288 -21.98 14.45 18.77
N ILE A 289 -21.07 13.53 18.38
CA ILE A 289 -21.07 12.07 18.66
C ILE A 289 -19.61 11.57 18.89
N ASP A 290 -19.40 10.53 19.71
CA ASP A 290 -18.17 10.22 20.48
C ASP A 290 -17.47 8.86 20.15
N GLY A 291 -16.13 8.76 20.33
CA GLY A 291 -15.34 7.50 20.47
C GLY A 291 -14.23 7.11 19.44
N GLY A 292 -13.00 6.81 19.92
CA GLY A 292 -11.96 5.98 19.22
C GLY A 292 -10.46 6.37 19.45
N GLU A 293 -9.59 5.40 19.78
CA GLU A 293 -8.11 5.55 19.95
C GLU A 293 -7.28 5.06 18.74
N ALA A 294 -6.10 5.63 18.49
CA ALA A 294 -5.12 5.14 17.49
C ALA A 294 -3.65 5.51 17.83
N THR A 295 -2.68 4.69 17.39
CA THR A 295 -1.23 4.81 17.66
C THR A 295 -0.38 5.09 16.41
N GLU A 296 0.80 5.70 16.59
CA GLU A 296 1.76 6.02 15.51
C GLU A 296 2.20 4.77 14.70
N ALA A 297 2.46 4.94 13.40
CA ALA A 297 2.73 3.84 12.46
C ALA A 297 4.21 3.73 12.00
N TYR A 298 4.85 4.87 11.71
CA TYR A 298 6.28 4.96 11.39
C TYR A 298 6.80 6.41 11.54
N SER A 299 8.11 6.61 11.48
CA SER A 299 8.77 7.92 11.29
C SER A 299 9.91 7.81 10.27
N TYR A 300 10.37 8.94 9.70
CA TYR A 300 11.43 8.97 8.68
C TYR A 300 12.47 10.06 8.95
N ASP A 301 13.75 9.68 8.97
CA ASP A 301 14.89 10.60 8.97
C ASP A 301 15.59 10.61 7.61
N SER A 302 15.49 11.74 6.90
CA SER A 302 16.09 11.96 5.59
C SER A 302 17.62 12.11 5.61
N ASN A 303 18.23 12.38 6.77
CA ASN A 303 19.68 12.51 6.88
C ASN A 303 20.38 11.14 6.86
N THR A 304 19.74 10.14 7.47
CA THR A 304 20.23 8.76 7.53
C THR A 304 19.52 7.82 6.55
N LYS A 305 18.53 8.32 5.80
CA LYS A 305 17.60 7.54 4.97
C LYS A 305 16.96 6.40 5.76
N THR A 306 16.47 6.68 6.96
CA THR A 306 15.96 5.64 7.89
C THR A 306 14.48 5.79 8.15
N ILE A 307 13.71 4.74 7.87
CA ILE A 307 12.31 4.60 8.29
C ILE A 307 12.28 3.77 9.58
N THR A 308 11.80 4.37 10.68
CA THR A 308 11.55 3.66 11.94
C THR A 308 10.11 3.20 11.98
N ILE A 309 9.86 1.92 12.26
CA ILE A 309 8.57 1.25 12.08
C ILE A 309 7.93 0.95 13.44
N TYR A 310 6.65 1.30 13.58
CA TYR A 310 5.85 1.10 14.79
C TYR A 310 4.63 0.19 14.58
N SER A 311 4.19 -0.03 13.32
CA SER A 311 3.04 -0.87 12.97
C SER A 311 3.20 -1.53 11.59
N GLY A 312 2.30 -2.46 11.26
CA GLY A 312 2.31 -3.19 9.98
C GLY A 312 2.09 -2.31 8.74
N GLU A 313 1.23 -1.30 8.83
CA GLU A 313 1.04 -0.33 7.73
C GLU A 313 2.30 0.53 7.53
N GLY A 314 3.02 0.88 8.60
CA GLY A 314 4.33 1.51 8.49
C GLY A 314 5.35 0.64 7.77
N LEU A 315 5.36 -0.67 8.07
CA LEU A 315 6.25 -1.63 7.42
C LEU A 315 5.94 -1.80 5.92
N LYS A 316 4.66 -1.75 5.55
CA LYS A 316 4.22 -1.75 4.15
C LYS A 316 4.65 -0.49 3.41
N VAL A 317 4.54 0.70 4.02
CA VAL A 317 5.07 1.94 3.43
C VAL A 317 6.57 1.83 3.14
N ALA A 318 7.35 1.23 4.04
CA ALA A 318 8.77 1.01 3.80
C ALA A 318 9.04 0.05 2.61
N ALA A 319 8.19 -0.96 2.42
CA ALA A 319 8.25 -1.83 1.25
C ALA A 319 7.92 -1.09 -0.05
N ASP A 320 6.89 -0.25 -0.05
CA ASP A 320 6.51 0.56 -1.22
C ASP A 320 7.61 1.57 -1.58
N VAL A 321 8.26 2.19 -0.59
CA VAL A 321 9.43 3.09 -0.80
C VAL A 321 10.58 2.34 -1.46
N ALA A 322 11.01 1.21 -0.89
CA ALA A 322 12.09 0.40 -1.47
C ALA A 322 11.76 -0.08 -2.89
N ASN A 323 10.52 -0.53 -3.10
CA ASN A 323 10.04 -1.00 -4.40
C ASN A 323 9.80 0.12 -5.41
N SER A 324 9.65 1.39 -4.99
CA SER A 324 9.56 2.53 -5.92
C SER A 324 10.90 2.81 -6.62
N GLY A 325 12.01 2.59 -5.93
CA GLY A 325 13.37 2.79 -6.44
C GLY A 325 14.40 3.20 -5.39
N ASP A 326 14.00 3.52 -4.15
CA ASP A 326 14.92 3.83 -3.06
C ASP A 326 15.43 2.54 -2.38
N THR A 327 16.18 1.73 -3.14
CA THR A 327 16.55 0.37 -2.71
C THR A 327 17.52 0.34 -1.53
N ASP A 328 18.23 1.43 -1.24
CA ASP A 328 19.17 1.58 -0.12
C ASP A 328 18.55 2.24 1.13
N ILE A 329 17.23 2.40 1.19
CA ILE A 329 16.50 2.87 2.39
C ILE A 329 16.77 1.95 3.59
N ASN A 330 17.13 2.53 4.74
CA ASN A 330 17.26 1.81 6.00
C ASN A 330 15.89 1.63 6.66
N ILE A 331 15.63 0.46 7.22
CA ILE A 331 14.37 0.11 7.88
C ILE A 331 14.71 -0.37 9.29
N ILE A 332 14.14 0.22 10.33
CA ILE A 332 14.37 -0.18 11.73
C ILE A 332 13.03 -0.45 12.39
N LEU A 333 12.83 -1.62 12.99
CA LEU A 333 11.67 -1.86 13.84
C LEU A 333 11.91 -1.29 15.24
N ASN A 334 10.90 -0.65 15.82
CA ASN A 334 10.92 -0.13 17.19
C ASN A 334 9.76 -0.68 18.04
N ASN A 335 8.88 -1.48 17.43
CA ASN A 335 7.81 -2.23 18.08
C ASN A 335 7.74 -3.63 17.46
N ASP A 336 7.07 -4.55 18.14
CA ASP A 336 6.54 -5.75 17.49
C ASP A 336 5.45 -5.35 16.49
N ILE A 337 5.45 -5.99 15.31
CA ILE A 337 4.68 -5.58 14.14
C ILE A 337 3.70 -6.66 13.74
N ASP A 338 2.39 -6.38 13.75
CA ASP A 338 1.40 -7.30 13.19
C ASP A 338 1.10 -6.98 11.72
N LEU A 339 1.29 -7.96 10.85
CA LEU A 339 0.91 -7.94 9.43
C LEU A 339 -0.41 -8.69 9.16
N SER A 340 -1.09 -9.17 10.19
CA SER A 340 -2.38 -9.87 10.06
C SER A 340 -3.42 -8.99 9.34
N GLY A 341 -3.87 -9.44 8.18
CA GLY A 341 -4.87 -8.73 7.36
C GLY A 341 -4.30 -7.70 6.37
N ILE A 342 -2.98 -7.46 6.39
CA ILE A 342 -2.30 -6.59 5.43
C ILE A 342 -1.91 -7.41 4.19
N ASP A 343 -2.29 -6.97 2.98
CA ASP A 343 -1.77 -7.56 1.74
C ASP A 343 -0.30 -7.17 1.57
N TRP A 344 0.59 -8.15 1.69
CA TRP A 344 2.02 -7.94 1.67
C TRP A 344 2.60 -8.00 0.25
N THR A 345 3.40 -6.99 -0.06
CA THR A 345 4.31 -6.97 -1.22
C THR A 345 5.73 -7.10 -0.71
N PRO A 346 6.50 -8.14 -1.11
CA PRO A 346 7.88 -8.32 -0.67
C PRO A 346 8.75 -7.08 -0.92
N ILE A 347 9.63 -6.76 0.03
CA ILE A 347 10.62 -5.67 -0.09
C ILE A 347 11.68 -6.10 -1.12
N GLY A 348 11.93 -5.29 -2.15
CA GLY A 348 12.91 -5.57 -3.18
C GLY A 348 12.44 -6.60 -4.22
N THR A 349 12.55 -6.25 -5.50
CA THR A 349 12.18 -7.10 -6.64
C THR A 349 13.41 -7.64 -7.36
N GLU A 350 13.28 -8.63 -8.23
CA GLU A 350 14.38 -9.09 -9.10
C GLU A 350 15.04 -7.92 -9.87
N SER A 351 14.22 -7.01 -10.40
CA SER A 351 14.65 -5.82 -11.13
C SER A 351 15.18 -4.67 -10.26
N ARG A 352 14.85 -4.66 -8.96
CA ARG A 352 15.27 -3.66 -7.97
C ARG A 352 15.54 -4.36 -6.62
N PRO A 353 16.65 -5.11 -6.50
CA PRO A 353 16.97 -5.81 -5.26
C PRO A 353 17.16 -4.83 -4.11
N TYR A 354 16.68 -5.17 -2.91
CA TYR A 354 16.84 -4.34 -1.74
C TYR A 354 18.31 -4.32 -1.28
N THR A 355 18.89 -3.13 -1.12
CA THR A 355 20.30 -2.90 -0.81
C THR A 355 20.52 -2.10 0.48
N GLY A 356 19.45 -1.77 1.22
CA GLY A 356 19.52 -1.07 2.50
C GLY A 356 19.74 -2.03 3.68
N ASN A 357 19.76 -1.46 4.89
CA ASN A 357 19.81 -2.22 6.13
C ASN A 357 18.42 -2.29 6.78
N PHE A 358 17.86 -3.50 6.85
CA PHE A 358 16.69 -3.84 7.65
C PHE A 358 17.16 -4.36 9.01
N ASP A 359 16.88 -3.62 10.09
CA ASP A 359 17.15 -4.04 11.47
C ASP A 359 15.83 -4.28 12.21
N GLY A 360 15.60 -5.53 12.61
CA GLY A 360 14.47 -5.90 13.45
C GLY A 360 14.60 -5.39 14.89
N GLY A 361 15.78 -4.96 15.35
CA GLY A 361 15.98 -4.47 16.71
C GLY A 361 15.72 -5.50 17.82
N GLY A 362 15.52 -6.78 17.47
CA GLY A 362 15.04 -7.83 18.38
C GLY A 362 13.50 -7.94 18.47
N HIS A 363 12.77 -7.14 17.70
CA HIS A 363 11.31 -7.18 17.62
C HIS A 363 10.78 -8.33 16.75
N THR A 364 9.52 -8.69 17.00
CA THR A 364 8.79 -9.73 16.30
C THR A 364 7.86 -9.14 15.24
N ILE A 365 7.87 -9.70 14.02
CA ILE A 365 6.80 -9.50 13.04
C ILE A 365 5.87 -10.72 13.08
N THR A 366 4.57 -10.51 13.32
CA THR A 366 3.54 -11.55 13.36
C THR A 366 2.68 -11.55 12.10
N GLY A 367 2.12 -12.71 11.75
CA GLY A 367 0.97 -12.78 10.84
C GLY A 367 1.26 -12.52 9.35
N LEU A 368 2.54 -12.44 8.95
CA LEU A 368 2.93 -12.31 7.54
C LEU A 368 2.29 -13.42 6.70
N LYS A 369 1.39 -13.03 5.79
CA LYS A 369 0.70 -13.94 4.89
C LYS A 369 0.94 -13.56 3.44
N ILE A 370 1.48 -14.50 2.67
CA ILE A 370 1.63 -14.39 1.21
C ILE A 370 1.09 -15.67 0.60
N ASP A 371 0.08 -15.58 -0.28
CA ASP A 371 -0.40 -16.72 -1.07
C ASP A 371 -0.41 -16.37 -2.56
N LYS A 372 0.79 -16.38 -3.14
CA LYS A 372 1.06 -15.99 -4.54
C LYS A 372 1.76 -17.17 -5.23
N SER A 373 1.07 -18.32 -5.31
CA SER A 373 1.62 -19.61 -5.74
C SER A 373 2.16 -19.71 -7.17
N GLY A 374 2.01 -18.66 -7.99
CA GLY A 374 2.58 -18.53 -9.32
C GLY A 374 3.66 -17.43 -9.41
N THR A 375 4.10 -16.89 -8.28
CA THR A 375 5.07 -15.79 -8.19
C THR A 375 6.38 -16.30 -7.61
N ASP A 376 7.48 -15.89 -8.25
CA ASP A 376 8.85 -16.19 -7.82
C ASP A 376 9.39 -15.11 -6.89
N TYR A 377 10.46 -15.40 -6.15
CA TYR A 377 11.14 -14.46 -5.25
C TYR A 377 10.23 -13.98 -4.10
N VAL A 378 9.79 -14.92 -3.26
CA VAL A 378 8.76 -14.69 -2.24
C VAL A 378 9.33 -14.82 -0.82
N GLY A 379 9.08 -13.81 0.01
CA GLY A 379 9.40 -13.73 1.43
C GLY A 379 9.02 -12.36 2.01
N LEU A 380 9.49 -12.03 3.23
CA LEU A 380 9.44 -10.64 3.72
C LEU A 380 10.16 -9.70 2.73
N ILE A 381 11.39 -10.11 2.35
CA ILE A 381 12.18 -9.56 1.25
C ILE A 381 12.00 -10.48 0.03
N GLY A 382 11.76 -9.92 -1.15
CA GLY A 382 11.70 -10.69 -2.39
C GLY A 382 13.11 -11.05 -2.88
N CYS A 383 13.91 -10.01 -3.12
CA CYS A 383 15.31 -10.13 -3.52
C CYS A 383 16.19 -9.19 -2.68
N LEU A 384 17.10 -9.75 -1.86
CA LEU A 384 18.13 -9.00 -1.15
C LEU A 384 19.38 -8.88 -2.04
N GLY A 385 19.79 -7.67 -2.38
CA GLY A 385 20.98 -7.37 -3.17
C GLY A 385 22.28 -7.48 -2.37
N SER A 386 23.43 -7.46 -3.04
CA SER A 386 24.75 -7.73 -2.43
C SER A 386 25.27 -6.66 -1.46
N GLY A 387 24.64 -5.48 -1.40
CA GLY A 387 24.86 -4.48 -0.35
C GLY A 387 23.83 -4.53 0.78
N GLY A 388 22.74 -5.30 0.61
CA GLY A 388 21.62 -5.34 1.54
C GLY A 388 21.91 -6.20 2.76
N LYS A 389 21.36 -5.79 3.89
CA LYS A 389 21.41 -6.53 5.16
C LYS A 389 20.01 -6.67 5.75
N VAL A 390 19.70 -7.85 6.28
CA VAL A 390 18.57 -8.09 7.18
C VAL A 390 19.13 -8.64 8.47
N GLN A 391 18.85 -8.00 9.61
CA GLN A 391 19.35 -8.43 10.91
C GLN A 391 18.30 -8.38 12.01
N ASN A 392 18.42 -9.25 13.01
CA ASN A 392 17.65 -9.20 14.25
C ASN A 392 16.11 -9.29 14.09
N VAL A 393 15.61 -9.93 13.02
CA VAL A 393 14.18 -10.07 12.73
C VAL A 393 13.64 -11.40 13.23
N THR A 394 12.59 -11.38 14.05
CA THR A 394 11.85 -12.59 14.45
C THR A 394 10.52 -12.64 13.70
N LEU A 395 10.31 -13.60 12.80
CA LEU A 395 9.03 -13.84 12.14
C LEU A 395 8.25 -14.95 12.88
N THR A 396 7.00 -14.70 13.28
CA THR A 396 6.15 -15.74 13.89
C THR A 396 4.75 -15.80 13.28
N ASN A 397 4.13 -16.98 13.35
CA ASN A 397 2.81 -17.26 12.80
C ASN A 397 2.69 -16.93 11.29
N ILE A 398 3.77 -17.10 10.53
CA ILE A 398 3.79 -16.76 9.10
C ILE A 398 3.19 -17.86 8.22
N SER A 399 2.64 -17.46 7.08
CA SER A 399 2.12 -18.36 6.04
C SER A 399 2.54 -17.84 4.67
N VAL A 400 3.65 -18.38 4.14
CA VAL A 400 4.27 -17.95 2.89
C VAL A 400 4.15 -19.05 1.84
N SER A 401 3.51 -18.73 0.71
CA SER A 401 3.20 -19.64 -0.40
C SER A 401 3.56 -18.96 -1.73
N GLY A 402 4.53 -19.54 -2.45
CA GLY A 402 5.09 -19.02 -3.70
C GLY A 402 5.40 -20.11 -4.72
N ALA A 403 5.99 -19.74 -5.86
CA ALA A 403 6.45 -20.67 -6.90
C ALA A 403 7.93 -21.03 -6.67
N ASN A 404 8.87 -20.30 -7.29
CA ASN A 404 10.32 -20.53 -7.17
C ASN A 404 10.97 -19.52 -6.22
N CYS A 405 12.09 -19.90 -5.60
CA CYS A 405 12.87 -19.05 -4.69
C CYS A 405 11.99 -18.49 -3.55
N VAL A 406 11.54 -19.38 -2.67
CA VAL A 406 10.62 -19.06 -1.56
C VAL A 406 11.31 -19.20 -0.21
N GLY A 407 11.29 -18.14 0.60
CA GLY A 407 11.83 -18.11 1.96
C GLY A 407 10.94 -17.31 2.92
N GLY A 408 11.12 -17.48 4.23
CA GLY A 408 10.45 -16.63 5.22
C GLY A 408 11.01 -15.21 5.23
N ILE A 409 12.34 -15.08 5.34
CA ILE A 409 13.03 -13.79 5.30
C ILE A 409 13.24 -13.32 3.86
N ALA A 410 13.84 -14.15 3.00
CA ALA A 410 14.24 -13.77 1.65
C ALA A 410 13.83 -14.81 0.59
N GLY A 411 13.19 -14.39 -0.49
CA GLY A 411 13.01 -15.26 -1.65
C GLY A 411 14.36 -15.64 -2.28
N GLN A 412 15.19 -14.62 -2.55
CA GLN A 412 16.56 -14.77 -3.00
C GLN A 412 17.51 -13.83 -2.24
N ASN A 413 18.64 -14.35 -1.78
CA ASN A 413 19.65 -13.60 -1.03
C ASN A 413 20.98 -13.49 -1.79
N TYR A 414 21.44 -12.27 -2.07
CA TYR A 414 22.82 -11.94 -2.46
C TYR A 414 23.60 -11.20 -1.36
N GLY A 415 22.92 -10.74 -0.31
CA GLY A 415 23.47 -9.93 0.77
C GLY A 415 23.70 -10.73 2.05
N THR A 416 23.45 -10.11 3.20
CA THR A 416 23.65 -10.71 4.52
C THR A 416 22.32 -10.84 5.27
N VAL A 417 21.99 -12.05 5.72
CA VAL A 417 20.90 -12.31 6.68
C VAL A 417 21.53 -12.77 7.99
N GLU A 418 21.27 -12.06 9.09
CA GLU A 418 21.97 -12.26 10.37
C GLU A 418 21.00 -12.29 11.56
N ASN A 419 21.14 -13.23 12.49
CA ASN A 419 20.34 -13.28 13.73
C ASN A 419 18.81 -13.21 13.48
N CYS A 420 18.32 -13.83 12.41
CA CYS A 420 16.91 -13.83 12.04
C CYS A 420 16.26 -15.19 12.33
N SER A 421 15.05 -15.18 12.87
CA SER A 421 14.27 -16.39 13.15
C SER A 421 12.96 -16.43 12.39
N VAL A 422 12.51 -17.64 12.03
CA VAL A 422 11.25 -17.86 11.31
C VAL A 422 10.47 -19.01 11.95
N ASN A 423 9.25 -18.74 12.40
CA ASN A 423 8.30 -19.75 12.87
C ASN A 423 6.98 -19.64 12.07
N GLY A 424 6.62 -20.70 11.36
CA GLY A 424 5.38 -20.76 10.58
C GLY A 424 5.41 -21.81 9.47
N THR A 425 4.71 -21.53 8.38
CA THR A 425 4.68 -22.38 7.18
C THR A 425 5.27 -21.65 5.98
N VAL A 426 6.29 -22.25 5.36
CA VAL A 426 6.86 -21.80 4.08
C VAL A 426 6.67 -22.89 3.03
N THR A 427 6.04 -22.55 1.91
CA THR A 427 5.65 -23.50 0.85
C THR A 427 6.05 -22.99 -0.55
N GLY A 428 7.01 -23.66 -1.18
CA GLY A 428 7.33 -23.49 -2.60
C GLY A 428 6.60 -24.51 -3.46
N LYS A 429 5.85 -24.03 -4.46
CA LYS A 429 5.06 -24.87 -5.40
C LYS A 429 5.70 -24.99 -6.78
N GLY A 430 6.81 -24.27 -7.02
CA GLY A 430 7.61 -24.32 -8.24
C GLY A 430 8.58 -25.51 -8.28
N PHE A 431 9.65 -25.38 -9.05
CA PHE A 431 10.57 -26.47 -9.39
C PHE A 431 12.04 -26.18 -9.00
N THR A 432 12.28 -25.22 -8.11
CA THR A 432 13.63 -24.90 -7.61
C THR A 432 13.72 -24.99 -6.08
N ASP A 433 13.92 -23.85 -5.41
CA ASP A 433 14.47 -23.75 -4.07
C ASP A 433 13.42 -23.24 -3.07
N THR A 434 13.40 -23.85 -1.88
CA THR A 434 12.56 -23.41 -0.76
C THR A 434 13.33 -23.57 0.55
N GLY A 435 13.37 -22.53 1.37
CA GLY A 435 13.96 -22.58 2.70
C GLY A 435 13.13 -21.88 3.76
N GLY A 436 13.38 -22.14 5.04
CA GLY A 436 12.72 -21.40 6.12
C GLY A 436 13.20 -19.95 6.20
N ILE A 437 14.51 -19.71 6.06
CA ILE A 437 15.09 -18.35 6.01
C ILE A 437 15.11 -17.83 4.56
N ALA A 438 15.78 -18.55 3.66
CA ALA A 438 16.02 -18.12 2.29
C ALA A 438 15.64 -19.18 1.25
N GLY A 439 15.00 -18.81 0.15
CA GLY A 439 14.79 -19.73 -0.98
C GLY A 439 16.13 -20.11 -1.62
N SER A 440 16.70 -19.18 -2.38
CA SER A 440 18.03 -19.30 -2.99
C SER A 440 19.04 -18.39 -2.30
N ASN A 441 20.22 -18.92 -1.95
CA ASN A 441 21.30 -18.19 -1.31
C ASN A 441 22.55 -18.08 -2.20
N TYR A 442 23.02 -16.85 -2.35
CA TYR A 442 24.25 -16.40 -3.01
C TYR A 442 25.10 -15.48 -2.11
N GLY A 443 24.67 -15.25 -0.87
CA GLY A 443 25.34 -14.40 0.11
C GLY A 443 25.58 -15.12 1.44
N THR A 444 25.53 -14.38 2.55
CA THR A 444 25.77 -14.90 3.90
C THR A 444 24.46 -15.09 4.66
N ILE A 445 24.34 -16.20 5.39
CA ILE A 445 23.29 -16.43 6.40
C ILE A 445 23.97 -16.83 7.71
N SER A 446 23.84 -16.03 8.77
CA SER A 446 24.54 -16.25 10.04
C SER A 446 23.60 -16.19 11.25
N GLY A 447 23.77 -17.08 12.23
CA GLY A 447 23.00 -17.06 13.48
C GLY A 447 21.48 -17.18 13.34
N CYS A 448 20.97 -17.71 12.23
CA CYS A 448 19.54 -17.73 11.90
C CYS A 448 18.84 -19.03 12.32
N SER A 449 17.53 -18.99 12.57
CA SER A 449 16.75 -20.18 12.97
C SER A 449 15.41 -20.36 12.26
N ALA A 450 15.01 -21.62 12.07
CA ALA A 450 13.74 -21.96 11.41
C ALA A 450 12.95 -23.05 12.15
N GLU A 451 11.66 -22.79 12.33
CA GLU A 451 10.69 -23.63 13.04
C GLU A 451 9.38 -23.76 12.25
N GLY A 452 8.57 -24.76 12.59
CA GLY A 452 7.29 -25.02 11.93
C GLY A 452 7.44 -25.97 10.75
N THR A 453 7.03 -25.56 9.54
CA THR A 453 7.00 -26.42 8.35
C THR A 453 7.60 -25.76 7.11
N VAL A 454 8.52 -26.44 6.44
CA VAL A 454 9.08 -26.04 5.15
C VAL A 454 8.77 -27.11 4.12
N THR A 455 8.00 -26.76 3.08
CA THR A 455 7.58 -27.69 2.01
C THR A 455 7.98 -27.16 0.65
N GLY A 456 8.66 -27.96 -0.17
CA GLY A 456 9.06 -27.57 -1.52
C GLY A 456 9.17 -28.75 -2.50
N SER A 457 9.67 -28.48 -3.70
CA SER A 457 9.87 -29.51 -4.74
C SER A 457 11.32 -30.01 -4.79
N VAL A 458 12.25 -29.20 -5.32
CA VAL A 458 13.57 -29.68 -5.75
C VAL A 458 14.61 -29.55 -4.65
N ASN A 459 15.02 -28.34 -4.27
CA ASN A 459 15.96 -28.14 -3.15
C ASN A 459 15.20 -27.55 -1.96
N VAL A 460 15.10 -28.32 -0.86
CA VAL A 460 14.35 -27.92 0.33
C VAL A 460 15.23 -28.05 1.57
N GLY A 461 15.33 -26.99 2.36
CA GLY A 461 16.07 -27.01 3.61
C GLY A 461 15.43 -26.15 4.70
N GLY A 462 15.70 -26.47 5.97
CA GLY A 462 15.17 -25.67 7.09
C GLY A 462 15.64 -24.22 7.07
N ILE A 463 16.93 -23.98 6.76
CA ILE A 463 17.49 -22.63 6.64
C ILE A 463 17.40 -22.15 5.19
N ALA A 464 17.96 -22.89 4.24
CA ALA A 464 17.94 -22.51 2.83
C ALA A 464 17.63 -23.67 1.88
N GLY A 465 17.01 -23.38 0.74
CA GLY A 465 16.78 -24.36 -0.31
C GLY A 465 18.06 -24.69 -1.07
N GLY A 466 18.51 -23.76 -1.92
CA GLY A 466 19.74 -23.87 -2.70
C GLY A 466 20.79 -22.86 -2.24
N SER A 467 22.04 -23.30 -2.09
CA SER A 467 23.21 -22.47 -1.77
C SER A 467 24.29 -22.64 -2.82
N TYR A 468 24.68 -21.54 -3.47
CA TYR A 468 25.48 -21.56 -4.69
C TYR A 468 26.92 -21.08 -4.46
N LEU A 469 27.62 -20.72 -5.54
CA LEU A 469 29.08 -20.53 -5.54
C LEU A 469 29.58 -19.57 -4.44
N GLY A 470 30.36 -20.10 -3.49
CA GLY A 470 31.13 -19.30 -2.52
C GLY A 470 30.36 -18.75 -1.33
N VAL A 471 29.18 -19.30 -1.01
CA VAL A 471 28.37 -18.79 0.12
C VAL A 471 28.88 -19.22 1.50
N ILE A 472 28.46 -18.49 2.52
CA ILE A 472 28.71 -18.79 3.93
C ILE A 472 27.36 -18.97 4.63
N ILE A 473 27.18 -20.12 5.28
CA ILE A 473 26.11 -20.35 6.24
C ILE A 473 26.76 -20.82 7.54
N ASP A 474 26.62 -20.03 8.61
CA ASP A 474 27.20 -20.37 9.91
C ASP A 474 26.28 -20.10 11.10
N GLY A 475 26.42 -20.94 12.13
CA GLY A 475 25.68 -20.85 13.38
C GLY A 475 24.15 -20.95 13.29
N CYS A 476 23.62 -21.48 12.19
CA CYS A 476 22.18 -21.53 11.92
C CYS A 476 21.53 -22.87 12.37
N HIS A 477 20.26 -22.85 12.77
CA HIS A 477 19.58 -24.08 13.22
C HIS A 477 18.10 -24.25 12.83
N SER A 478 17.67 -25.49 12.62
CA SER A 478 16.32 -25.81 12.16
C SER A 478 15.62 -26.87 13.02
N THR A 479 14.55 -26.48 13.70
CA THR A 479 13.59 -27.40 14.36
C THR A 479 12.43 -27.75 13.43
N ALA A 480 12.30 -27.07 12.29
CA ALA A 480 11.21 -27.24 11.33
C ALA A 480 11.11 -28.66 10.76
N ALA A 481 9.87 -29.11 10.51
CA ALA A 481 9.61 -30.29 9.69
C ALA A 481 9.81 -29.92 8.21
N VAL A 482 10.82 -30.53 7.57
CA VAL A 482 11.20 -30.25 6.19
C VAL A 482 10.69 -31.37 5.27
N SER A 483 9.95 -31.01 4.22
CA SER A 483 9.38 -31.94 3.26
C SER A 483 9.69 -31.52 1.82
N GLY A 484 10.24 -32.43 1.01
CA GLY A 484 10.54 -32.16 -0.40
C GLY A 484 10.32 -33.35 -1.32
N ILE A 485 10.67 -33.20 -2.60
CA ILE A 485 10.64 -34.28 -3.59
C ILE A 485 12.06 -34.78 -3.89
N SER A 486 13.01 -33.90 -4.22
CA SER A 486 14.34 -34.33 -4.72
C SER A 486 15.48 -34.25 -3.71
N SER A 487 15.78 -33.07 -3.18
CA SER A 487 16.99 -32.78 -2.39
C SER A 487 16.57 -32.11 -1.10
N VAL A 488 16.55 -32.87 0.00
CA VAL A 488 15.92 -32.45 1.26
C VAL A 488 16.94 -32.54 2.39
N GLY A 489 17.24 -31.41 3.03
CA GLY A 489 18.12 -31.34 4.20
C GLY A 489 17.39 -30.74 5.41
N GLY A 490 17.69 -31.17 6.62
CA GLY A 490 17.16 -30.48 7.82
C GLY A 490 17.62 -29.03 7.91
N VAL A 491 18.82 -28.70 7.42
CA VAL A 491 19.35 -27.33 7.32
C VAL A 491 19.31 -26.81 5.88
N LEU A 492 19.79 -27.59 4.90
CA LEU A 492 20.05 -27.10 3.54
C LEU A 492 19.73 -28.15 2.46
N GLY A 493 18.96 -27.78 1.43
CA GLY A 493 18.65 -28.69 0.31
C GLY A 493 19.88 -29.04 -0.54
N ASN A 494 20.64 -28.02 -0.96
CA ASN A 494 21.83 -28.18 -1.80
C ASN A 494 22.93 -27.18 -1.41
N LEU A 495 24.14 -27.69 -1.13
CA LEU A 495 25.37 -26.92 -0.87
C LEU A 495 26.32 -27.05 -2.08
N GLY A 496 26.45 -25.99 -2.86
CA GLY A 496 27.28 -25.96 -4.07
C GLY A 496 28.75 -25.61 -3.84
N ASN A 497 29.48 -25.47 -4.94
CA ASN A 497 30.94 -25.35 -4.98
C ASN A 497 31.50 -24.22 -4.11
N ASN A 498 32.59 -24.51 -3.39
CA ASN A 498 33.32 -23.56 -2.54
C ASN A 498 32.46 -22.91 -1.43
N SER A 499 31.33 -23.50 -1.08
CA SER A 499 30.45 -23.01 -0.03
C SER A 499 30.84 -23.58 1.33
N PHE A 500 30.57 -22.83 2.39
CA PHE A 500 30.88 -23.21 3.77
C PHE A 500 29.58 -23.34 4.57
N LEU A 501 29.38 -24.49 5.21
CA LEU A 501 28.32 -24.73 6.19
C LEU A 501 28.98 -25.08 7.52
N MET A 502 28.83 -24.24 8.54
CA MET A 502 29.61 -24.34 9.78
C MET A 502 28.76 -24.13 11.04
N ALA A 503 29.01 -24.89 12.10
CA ALA A 503 28.26 -24.73 13.37
C ALA A 503 26.72 -24.86 13.23
N CYS A 504 26.22 -25.51 12.18
CA CYS A 504 24.80 -25.57 11.87
C CYS A 504 24.15 -26.89 12.28
N TYR A 505 22.90 -26.87 12.73
CA TYR A 505 22.23 -28.10 13.15
C TYR A 505 20.74 -28.18 12.84
N SER A 506 20.18 -29.39 12.86
CA SER A 506 18.73 -29.58 12.77
C SER A 506 18.22 -30.67 13.71
N THR A 507 16.99 -30.51 14.18
CA THR A 507 16.32 -31.43 15.11
C THR A 507 14.94 -31.89 14.64
N GLY A 508 14.43 -31.29 13.55
CA GLY A 508 13.11 -31.60 12.97
C GLY A 508 13.13 -32.80 12.04
N ASN A 509 11.94 -33.29 11.68
CA ASN A 509 11.80 -34.40 10.73
C ASN A 509 12.17 -33.97 9.31
N VAL A 510 12.82 -34.86 8.56
CA VAL A 510 13.23 -34.61 7.16
C VAL A 510 12.60 -35.69 6.27
N THR A 511 11.76 -35.28 5.33
CA THR A 511 10.94 -36.21 4.53
C THR A 511 11.11 -35.95 3.03
N ALA A 512 11.42 -37.00 2.26
CA ALA A 512 11.18 -36.97 0.82
C ALA A 512 9.88 -37.71 0.45
N THR A 513 9.16 -37.14 -0.50
CA THR A 513 7.81 -37.56 -0.93
C THR A 513 7.80 -38.14 -2.35
N ILE A 514 8.98 -38.35 -2.95
CA ILE A 514 9.09 -38.87 -4.30
C ILE A 514 8.58 -40.31 -4.41
N THR A 515 7.69 -40.55 -5.35
CA THR A 515 7.07 -41.87 -5.55
C THR A 515 7.74 -42.72 -6.63
N TYR A 516 8.71 -42.16 -7.37
CA TYR A 516 9.50 -42.85 -8.40
C TYR A 516 10.87 -42.19 -8.57
N GLY A 517 11.97 -42.95 -8.45
CA GLY A 517 13.32 -42.46 -8.72
C GLY A 517 14.27 -42.63 -7.53
N TYR A 518 15.05 -41.58 -7.25
CA TYR A 518 15.96 -41.46 -6.11
C TYR A 518 15.85 -40.02 -5.59
N ALA A 519 15.64 -39.82 -4.28
CA ALA A 519 15.91 -38.52 -3.63
C ALA A 519 17.22 -38.55 -2.83
N HIS A 520 17.68 -37.35 -2.44
CA HIS A 520 18.84 -37.10 -1.62
C HIS A 520 18.38 -36.50 -0.30
N VAL A 521 18.34 -37.30 0.76
CA VAL A 521 17.76 -36.92 2.06
C VAL A 521 18.83 -36.95 3.13
N GLY A 522 19.10 -35.80 3.74
CA GLY A 522 20.12 -35.65 4.78
C GLY A 522 19.58 -34.98 6.03
N GLY A 523 20.06 -35.40 7.21
CA GLY A 523 19.73 -34.70 8.45
C GLY A 523 20.18 -33.23 8.44
N VAL A 524 21.32 -32.93 7.82
CA VAL A 524 21.83 -31.56 7.66
C VAL A 524 21.66 -31.08 6.21
N VAL A 525 22.20 -31.82 5.23
CA VAL A 525 22.29 -31.37 3.83
C VAL A 525 21.71 -32.41 2.86
N GLY A 526 20.81 -32.04 1.95
CA GLY A 526 20.35 -32.94 0.89
C GLY A 526 21.51 -33.39 -0.02
N ILE A 527 22.12 -32.45 -0.73
CA ILE A 527 23.32 -32.64 -1.56
C ILE A 527 24.46 -31.71 -1.09
N ASN A 528 25.63 -32.28 -0.79
CA ASN A 528 26.89 -31.54 -0.69
C ASN A 528 27.69 -31.73 -1.99
N GLY A 529 27.63 -30.76 -2.90
CA GLY A 529 28.34 -30.73 -4.18
C GLY A 529 29.54 -29.79 -4.10
N GLN A 530 30.71 -30.31 -3.68
CA GLN A 530 31.95 -29.56 -3.49
C GLN A 530 31.92 -28.44 -2.42
N GLY A 531 31.03 -28.55 -1.43
CA GLY A 531 31.02 -27.71 -0.24
C GLY A 531 31.85 -28.26 0.92
N THR A 532 32.13 -27.41 1.92
CA THR A 532 32.79 -27.77 3.18
C THR A 532 31.77 -27.69 4.31
N VAL A 533 31.54 -28.81 5.01
CA VAL A 533 30.61 -28.89 6.14
C VAL A 533 31.41 -29.18 7.41
N THR A 534 31.39 -28.25 8.37
CA THR A 534 32.24 -28.31 9.57
C THR A 534 31.39 -28.19 10.83
N ALA A 535 31.59 -29.09 11.79
CA ALA A 535 30.95 -29.04 13.10
C ALA A 535 29.43 -28.85 13.00
N CYS A 536 28.77 -29.68 12.17
CA CYS A 536 27.32 -29.63 11.97
C CYS A 536 26.66 -30.93 12.44
N TYR A 537 25.43 -30.87 12.93
CA TYR A 537 24.77 -32.07 13.45
C TYR A 537 23.27 -32.19 13.13
N HIS A 538 22.75 -33.43 13.17
CA HIS A 538 21.31 -33.67 13.21
C HIS A 538 20.93 -34.62 14.35
N ALA A 539 19.91 -34.29 15.13
CA ALA A 539 19.43 -35.11 16.24
C ALA A 539 17.90 -35.27 16.21
N THR A 540 17.36 -36.19 17.02
CA THR A 540 15.93 -36.38 17.38
C THR A 540 14.92 -36.65 16.26
N GLY A 541 14.90 -35.88 15.17
CA GLY A 541 13.98 -36.03 14.06
C GLY A 541 14.15 -37.34 13.30
N GLU A 542 13.07 -37.83 12.72
CA GLU A 542 13.11 -38.96 11.81
C GLU A 542 13.40 -38.51 10.38
N ILE A 543 14.25 -39.25 9.69
CA ILE A 543 14.52 -39.06 8.26
C ILE A 543 13.76 -40.14 7.48
N THR A 544 12.86 -39.73 6.59
CA THR A 544 11.95 -40.62 5.84
C THR A 544 11.85 -40.22 4.35
N SER A 545 11.11 -40.99 3.55
CA SER A 545 11.75 -41.88 2.56
C SER A 545 10.75 -42.90 1.98
N SER A 546 10.07 -42.60 0.88
CA SER A 546 9.04 -43.44 0.26
C SER A 546 9.57 -44.45 -0.76
N VAL A 547 10.57 -44.14 -1.61
CA VAL A 547 11.21 -45.14 -2.52
C VAL A 547 12.60 -44.75 -3.03
N GLY A 548 13.55 -45.69 -2.93
CA GLY A 548 14.77 -45.70 -3.76
C GLY A 548 15.84 -44.67 -3.37
N ASP A 549 15.81 -44.14 -2.16
CA ASP A 549 16.53 -42.92 -1.80
C ASP A 549 18.00 -43.11 -1.37
N ARG A 550 18.77 -42.03 -1.48
CA ARG A 550 20.07 -41.88 -0.84
C ARG A 550 19.86 -41.11 0.47
N ILE A 551 19.69 -41.85 1.57
CA ILE A 551 19.40 -41.29 2.90
C ILE A 551 20.65 -41.37 3.78
N GLY A 552 21.01 -40.28 4.44
CA GLY A 552 22.12 -40.26 5.41
C GLY A 552 21.84 -39.40 6.63
N GLY A 553 22.44 -39.76 7.76
CA GLY A 553 22.27 -39.08 9.03
C GLY A 553 22.74 -37.62 9.02
N ILE A 554 23.71 -37.28 8.16
CA ILE A 554 24.17 -35.92 7.87
C ILE A 554 23.75 -35.50 6.47
N ALA A 555 24.04 -36.31 5.45
CA ALA A 555 23.79 -35.91 4.06
C ALA A 555 23.21 -37.01 3.17
N GLY A 556 22.33 -36.63 2.24
CA GLY A 556 21.82 -37.57 1.24
C GLY A 556 22.88 -37.95 0.20
N CYS A 557 23.59 -36.96 -0.33
CA CYS A 557 24.71 -37.14 -1.24
C CYS A 557 25.90 -36.27 -0.84
N ASN A 558 27.10 -36.85 -0.86
CA ASN A 558 28.35 -36.12 -0.84
C ASN A 558 29.10 -36.30 -2.17
N ASP A 559 28.95 -35.34 -3.07
CA ASP A 559 29.64 -35.30 -4.36
C ASP A 559 30.85 -34.38 -4.26
N GLN A 560 31.99 -34.97 -3.90
CA GLN A 560 33.30 -34.31 -3.74
C GLN A 560 33.37 -33.21 -2.66
N GLY A 561 32.34 -33.03 -1.84
CA GLY A 561 32.38 -32.19 -0.64
C GLY A 561 33.15 -32.84 0.52
N THR A 562 33.43 -32.04 1.54
CA THR A 562 34.14 -32.47 2.76
C THR A 562 33.26 -32.33 4.00
N PHE A 563 33.44 -33.24 4.96
CA PHE A 563 32.90 -33.11 6.31
C PHE A 563 34.05 -33.05 7.32
N THR A 564 33.89 -32.23 8.36
CA THR A 564 34.77 -32.21 9.53
C THR A 564 33.92 -32.21 10.79
N ALA A 565 34.16 -33.16 11.70
CA ALA A 565 33.49 -33.25 13.00
C ALA A 565 31.94 -33.12 12.93
N CYS A 566 31.29 -33.81 12.00
CA CYS A 566 29.82 -33.76 11.86
C CYS A 566 29.15 -34.95 12.55
N TYR A 567 28.03 -34.74 13.26
CA TYR A 567 27.46 -35.73 14.19
C TYR A 567 25.97 -36.01 13.98
N TRP A 568 25.52 -37.25 14.15
CA TRP A 568 24.08 -37.55 14.07
C TRP A 568 23.55 -38.50 15.14
N GLU A 569 22.33 -38.23 15.60
CA GLU A 569 21.52 -39.11 16.46
C GLU A 569 20.09 -39.19 15.90
N ASN A 570 19.93 -39.98 14.85
CA ASN A 570 18.64 -40.23 14.18
C ASN A 570 18.53 -41.69 13.71
N ASN A 571 17.46 -41.99 12.99
CA ASN A 571 17.11 -43.33 12.51
C ASN A 571 18.07 -43.91 11.43
N GLN A 572 19.10 -43.17 10.97
CA GLN A 572 20.01 -43.62 9.91
C GLN A 572 21.25 -44.35 10.44
N GLU A 573 21.68 -45.38 9.72
CA GLU A 573 22.88 -46.19 10.05
C GLU A 573 24.20 -45.52 9.63
N GLN A 574 24.19 -44.70 8.57
CA GLN A 574 25.38 -44.07 7.98
C GLN A 574 25.22 -42.55 7.90
N GLY A 575 26.34 -41.82 7.89
CA GLY A 575 26.34 -40.36 7.83
C GLY A 575 25.97 -39.83 6.45
N THR A 576 26.32 -40.56 5.39
CA THR A 576 26.03 -40.19 3.99
C THR A 576 25.29 -41.29 3.25
N GLY A 577 24.17 -40.98 2.60
CA GLY A 577 23.42 -41.94 1.77
C GLY A 577 24.11 -42.32 0.46
N SER A 578 25.02 -41.48 -0.03
CA SER A 578 25.95 -41.79 -1.12
C SER A 578 27.17 -40.86 -1.07
N GLY A 579 28.32 -41.34 -1.54
CA GLY A 579 29.59 -40.62 -1.46
C GLY A 579 30.43 -41.02 -0.25
N SER A 580 31.38 -40.16 0.15
CA SER A 580 32.25 -40.42 1.31
C SER A 580 31.61 -39.93 2.61
N THR A 581 31.55 -40.83 3.60
CA THR A 581 31.11 -40.54 4.98
C THR A 581 32.24 -40.00 5.88
N GLY A 582 33.46 -39.85 5.34
CA GLY A 582 34.62 -39.41 6.12
C GLY A 582 34.40 -38.04 6.76
N GLY A 583 34.69 -37.92 8.07
CA GLY A 583 34.44 -36.72 8.86
C GLY A 583 33.05 -36.64 9.53
N THR A 584 32.21 -37.66 9.34
CA THR A 584 30.93 -37.83 10.05
C THR A 584 30.99 -38.95 11.09
N ALA A 585 30.26 -38.85 12.21
CA ALA A 585 30.12 -39.93 13.20
C ALA A 585 28.73 -39.98 13.86
N LYS A 586 28.22 -41.20 14.11
CA LYS A 586 26.98 -41.39 14.89
C LYS A 586 27.26 -41.16 16.38
N VAL A 587 26.40 -40.40 17.05
CA VAL A 587 26.36 -40.36 18.51
C VAL A 587 25.61 -41.60 18.99
N THR A 588 26.22 -42.36 19.90
CA THR A 588 25.57 -43.49 20.57
C THR A 588 25.25 -43.12 22.00
N ASP A 589 24.18 -43.71 22.53
CA ASP A 589 23.83 -43.66 23.95
C ASP A 589 23.52 -42.24 24.50
N GLY A 590 23.15 -41.27 23.65
CA GLY A 590 22.81 -39.90 24.05
C GLY A 590 23.97 -39.05 24.59
N ASN A 591 25.22 -39.52 24.52
CA ASN A 591 26.35 -38.80 25.11
C ASN A 591 26.99 -37.83 24.12
N TRP A 592 26.46 -36.61 24.08
CA TRP A 592 26.88 -35.55 23.19
C TRP A 592 28.18 -34.81 23.59
N GLN A 593 28.73 -35.01 24.79
CA GLN A 593 29.92 -34.25 25.25
C GLN A 593 31.10 -34.42 24.29
N LYS A 594 31.42 -35.66 23.91
CA LYS A 594 32.54 -35.93 22.99
C LYS A 594 32.32 -35.36 21.59
N ALA A 595 31.06 -35.23 21.17
CA ALA A 595 30.71 -34.59 19.90
C ALA A 595 30.92 -33.08 20.00
N ALA A 596 30.42 -32.43 21.07
CA ALA A 596 30.63 -31.01 21.34
C ALA A 596 32.13 -30.66 21.42
N ASP A 597 32.94 -31.41 22.18
CA ASP A 597 34.39 -31.17 22.30
C ASP A 597 35.11 -31.21 20.94
N ALA A 598 34.74 -32.17 20.08
CA ALA A 598 35.31 -32.34 18.75
C ALA A 598 34.82 -31.30 17.76
N MET A 599 33.54 -30.93 17.81
CA MET A 599 32.96 -29.82 17.05
C MET A 599 33.66 -28.50 17.40
N ASN A 600 33.83 -28.20 18.69
CA ASN A 600 34.54 -27.00 19.17
C ASN A 600 36.00 -26.98 18.75
N THR A 601 36.68 -28.12 18.77
CA THR A 601 38.06 -28.23 18.25
C THR A 601 38.13 -27.92 16.74
N ALA A 602 37.14 -28.37 15.96
CA ALA A 602 37.05 -28.10 14.53
C ALA A 602 36.70 -26.63 14.24
N LEU A 603 35.79 -26.02 15.01
CA LEU A 603 35.43 -24.59 14.92
C LEU A 603 36.62 -23.69 15.23
N GLN A 604 37.35 -23.95 16.32
CA GLN A 604 38.60 -23.26 16.64
C GLN A 604 39.65 -23.41 15.53
N SER A 605 39.78 -24.61 14.95
CA SER A 605 40.70 -24.87 13.84
C SER A 605 40.30 -24.15 12.55
N ALA A 606 39.01 -23.88 12.35
CA ALA A 606 38.47 -23.09 11.24
C ALA A 606 38.51 -21.58 11.51
N GLY A 607 38.90 -21.13 12.71
CA GLY A 607 38.89 -19.72 13.11
C GLY A 607 37.50 -19.15 13.36
N SER A 608 36.51 -20.01 13.63
CA SER A 608 35.14 -19.59 13.96
C SER A 608 35.06 -19.00 15.37
N GLY A 609 34.14 -18.05 15.56
CA GLY A 609 33.78 -17.52 16.88
C GLY A 609 32.77 -18.36 17.65
N TRP A 610 32.01 -19.21 16.96
CA TRP A 610 30.96 -20.05 17.54
C TRP A 610 31.53 -21.17 18.41
N HIS A 611 30.84 -21.49 19.51
CA HIS A 611 31.08 -22.72 20.28
C HIS A 611 29.78 -23.43 20.66
N TYR A 612 29.86 -24.76 20.78
CA TYR A 612 28.79 -25.58 21.32
C TYR A 612 28.93 -25.73 22.84
N GLU A 613 27.87 -25.38 23.56
CA GLU A 613 27.69 -25.69 24.99
C GLU A 613 26.72 -26.86 25.17
N LEU A 614 26.96 -27.72 26.16
CA LEU A 614 26.07 -28.84 26.49
C LEU A 614 25.19 -28.49 27.71
N ASN A 615 24.29 -27.52 27.53
CA ASN A 615 23.37 -27.03 28.57
C ASN A 615 22.08 -27.87 28.70
N GLY A 616 22.04 -29.06 28.10
CA GLY A 616 20.91 -29.97 28.09
C GLY A 616 21.26 -31.34 27.49
N ALA A 617 20.28 -31.99 26.86
CA ALA A 617 20.46 -33.29 26.22
C ALA A 617 21.22 -33.21 24.86
N LEU A 618 21.17 -32.05 24.19
CA LEU A 618 21.83 -31.77 22.92
C LEU A 618 22.73 -30.54 23.05
N PRO A 619 23.80 -30.41 22.25
CA PRO A 619 24.64 -29.21 22.25
C PRO A 619 23.90 -28.02 21.64
N THR A 620 23.79 -26.91 22.37
CA THR A 620 23.32 -25.63 21.85
C THR A 620 24.50 -24.77 21.42
N LEU A 621 24.27 -23.79 20.54
CA LEU A 621 25.31 -22.90 20.05
C LEU A 621 25.29 -21.55 20.78
N GLU A 622 26.47 -20.99 21.01
CA GLU A 622 26.74 -19.65 21.55
C GLU A 622 27.82 -18.93 20.73
#